data_AF-V4AEP4-F1
#
_entry.id   AF-V4AEP4-F1
#
_cell.length_a   1.000
_cell.length_b   1.000
_cell.length_c   1.000
_cell.angle_alpha   90.00
_cell.angle_beta   90.00
_cell.angle_gamma   90.00
#
_symmetry.space_group_name_H-M   'P 1'
#
loop_
_entity.id
_entity.type
_entity.pdbx_description
1 polymer ?
#
loop_
_entity_poly.entity_id
_entity_poly.type
_entity_poly.pdbx_seq_one_letter_code
_entity_poly.pdbx_strand_id
1 'polypeptide(L)'
;RLYANMHNTDNKCLYTCKISDVAGRPVFDIAPDESPDKIIRAHKPDDCIAQLIQIINKSRGTELAAMPGNGIDFFGLSHPLVRNLIQSCPGAKKCSGYKWIKFEINK
;
A
#
# COMPACT_ATOMS: atom_id res chain seq x y z
N ARG A 1 2.24 5.80 5.89
CA ARG A 1 3.45 4.94 5.89
C ARG A 1 4.69 5.81 5.69
N LEU A 2 5.68 5.78 6.59
CA LEU A 2 6.93 6.52 6.40
C LEU A 2 7.84 5.76 5.42
N TYR A 3 8.27 6.43 4.35
CA TYR A 3 9.14 5.82 3.33
C TYR A 3 10.03 6.88 2.65
N ALA A 4 10.97 6.47 1.79
CA ALA A 4 11.83 7.42 1.07
C ALA A 4 11.00 8.39 0.22
N ASN A 5 11.37 9.68 0.24
CA ASN A 5 10.68 10.72 -0.51
C ASN A 5 10.97 10.57 -2.02
N MET A 6 9.96 10.83 -2.87
CA MET A 6 10.01 10.63 -4.33
C MET A 6 10.95 11.60 -5.06
N HIS A 7 11.28 12.74 -4.45
CA HIS A 7 12.06 13.82 -5.05
C HIS A 7 13.39 14.06 -4.35
N ASN A 8 13.42 13.90 -3.02
CA ASN A 8 14.64 14.01 -2.23
C ASN A 8 14.85 12.72 -1.44
N THR A 9 15.54 11.76 -2.04
CA THR A 9 15.63 10.41 -1.49
C THR A 9 16.54 10.25 -0.29
N ASP A 10 17.25 11.31 0.10
CA ASP A 10 18.02 11.40 1.34
C ASP A 10 17.09 11.61 2.54
N ASN A 11 15.87 12.08 2.27
CA ASN A 11 14.81 12.27 3.25
C ASN A 11 13.71 11.22 3.13
N LYS A 12 12.96 11.06 4.22
CA LYS A 12 11.74 10.27 4.25
C LYS A 12 10.54 11.20 4.33
N CYS A 13 9.43 10.82 3.71
CA CYS A 13 8.16 11.49 3.87
C CYS A 13 7.07 10.49 4.25
N LEU A 14 5.95 11.02 4.74
CA LEU A 14 4.77 10.23 5.05
C LEU A 14 3.94 10.06 3.78
N TYR A 15 3.53 8.82 3.52
CA TYR A 15 2.60 8.49 2.44
C TYR A 15 1.25 8.08 2.99
N THR A 16 0.19 8.67 2.46
CA THR A 16 -1.18 8.23 2.64
C THR A 16 -1.48 7.10 1.65
N CYS A 17 -1.99 5.99 2.16
CA CYS A 17 -2.44 4.84 1.37
C CYS A 17 -3.97 4.77 1.42
N LYS A 18 -4.63 4.66 0.27
CA LYS A 18 -6.10 4.61 0.19
C LYS A 18 -6.54 3.48 -0.71
N ILE A 19 -7.63 2.82 -0.32
CA ILE A 19 -8.31 1.81 -1.13
C ILE A 19 -9.72 2.35 -1.42
N SER A 20 -10.08 2.44 -2.69
CA SER A 20 -11.38 2.95 -3.14
C SER A 20 -12.05 1.93 -4.05
N ASP A 21 -13.38 1.95 -4.13
CA ASP A 21 -14.12 1.23 -5.16
C ASP A 21 -14.28 2.13 -6.39
N VAL A 22 -13.83 1.64 -7.55
CA VAL A 22 -14.07 2.27 -8.85
C VAL A 22 -14.66 1.23 -9.79
N ALA A 23 -15.92 1.43 -10.17
CA ALA A 23 -16.67 0.55 -11.06
C ALA A 23 -16.71 -0.93 -10.59
N GLY A 24 -16.86 -1.16 -9.29
CA GLY A 24 -16.95 -2.49 -8.68
C GLY A 24 -15.61 -3.20 -8.55
N ARG A 25 -14.49 -2.47 -8.64
CA ARG A 25 -13.14 -3.00 -8.53
C ARG A 25 -12.32 -2.15 -7.54
N PRO A 26 -11.49 -2.78 -6.71
CA PRO A 26 -10.61 -2.04 -5.82
C PRO A 26 -9.55 -1.29 -6.62
N VAL A 27 -9.31 -0.06 -6.20
CA VAL A 27 -8.24 0.81 -6.67
C VAL A 27 -7.40 1.22 -5.49
N PHE A 28 -6.09 1.09 -5.65
CA PHE A 28 -5.08 1.36 -4.63
C PHE A 28 -4.36 2.65 -5.00
N ASP A 29 -4.32 3.58 -4.05
CA ASP A 29 -3.67 4.87 -4.20
C ASP A 29 -2.57 5.04 -3.14
N ILE A 30 -1.43 5.57 -3.55
CA ILE A 30 -0.36 6.05 -2.69
C ILE A 30 -0.10 7.51 -3.04
N ALA A 31 -0.15 8.41 -2.06
CA ALA A 31 0.17 9.81 -2.25
C ALA A 31 1.11 10.29 -1.12
N PRO A 32 2.18 11.05 -1.43
CA PRO A 32 2.99 11.68 -0.40
C PRO A 32 2.19 12.82 0.27
N ASP A 33 2.23 12.91 1.59
CA ASP A 33 1.46 13.91 2.34
C ASP A 33 1.91 15.35 2.03
N GLU A 34 3.18 15.52 1.64
CA GLU A 34 3.76 16.79 1.18
C GLU A 34 3.28 17.22 -0.21
N SER A 35 2.79 16.27 -1.03
CA SER A 35 2.28 16.55 -2.38
C SER A 35 1.12 15.62 -2.73
N PRO A 36 -0.07 15.83 -2.14
CA PRO A 36 -1.22 14.94 -2.29
C PRO A 36 -1.75 14.81 -3.73
N ASP A 37 -1.36 15.73 -4.62
CA ASP A 37 -1.63 15.72 -6.06
C ASP A 37 -0.86 14.63 -6.83
N LYS A 38 0.28 14.16 -6.29
CA LYS A 38 1.15 13.15 -6.91
C LYS A 38 0.72 11.74 -6.54
N ILE A 39 -0.48 11.38 -6.96
CA ILE A 39 -1.08 10.08 -6.67
C ILE A 39 -0.53 9.01 -7.60
N ILE A 40 -0.01 7.93 -7.01
CA ILE A 40 0.31 6.69 -7.69
C ILE A 40 -0.89 5.75 -7.53
N ARG A 41 -1.49 5.36 -8.66
CA ARG A 41 -2.71 4.56 -8.70
C ARG A 41 -2.48 3.24 -9.43
N ALA A 42 -2.98 2.14 -8.87
CA ALA A 42 -3.01 0.84 -9.54
C ALA A 42 -4.17 -0.05 -9.06
N HIS A 43 -4.34 -1.20 -9.70
CA HIS A 43 -5.33 -2.21 -9.31
C HIS A 43 -4.79 -3.28 -8.35
N LYS A 44 -3.47 -3.30 -8.12
CA LYS A 44 -2.82 -4.15 -7.12
C LYS A 44 -1.92 -3.28 -6.23
N PRO A 45 -1.83 -3.57 -4.93
CA PRO A 45 -0.99 -2.80 -4.02
C PRO A 45 0.50 -2.92 -4.37
N ASP A 46 0.93 -4.09 -4.86
CA ASP A 46 2.32 -4.32 -5.28
C ASP A 46 2.70 -3.43 -6.47
N ASP A 47 1.77 -3.22 -7.41
CA ASP A 47 1.98 -2.37 -8.58
C ASP A 47 2.15 -0.89 -8.18
N CYS A 48 1.44 -0.42 -7.14
CA CYS A 48 1.64 0.94 -6.62
C CYS A 48 3.06 1.09 -6.04
N ILE A 49 3.56 0.08 -5.34
CA ILE A 49 4.90 0.14 -4.75
C ILE A 49 6.00 -0.02 -5.78
N ALA A 50 5.83 -0.90 -6.76
CA ALA A 50 6.75 -1.00 -7.88
C ALA A 50 6.91 0.36 -8.58
N GLN A 51 5.81 1.08 -8.83
CA GLN A 51 5.84 2.42 -9.39
C GLN A 51 6.52 3.44 -8.47
N LEU A 52 6.24 3.42 -7.16
CA LEU A 52 6.90 4.30 -6.19
C LEU A 52 8.43 4.08 -6.18
N ILE A 53 8.87 2.83 -6.12
CA ILE A 53 10.29 2.46 -6.16
C ILE A 53 10.92 2.92 -7.46
N GLN A 54 10.24 2.73 -8.60
CA GLN A 54 10.73 3.18 -9.88
C GLN A 54 10.93 4.70 -9.92
N ILE A 55 10.02 5.50 -9.35
CA ILE A 55 10.15 6.95 -9.29
C ILE A 55 11.33 7.36 -8.40
N ILE A 56 11.47 6.72 -7.23
CA ILE A 56 12.59 6.97 -6.31
C ILE A 56 13.94 6.62 -6.98
N ASN A 57 14.04 5.47 -7.66
CA ASN A 57 15.26 5.07 -8.37
C ASN A 57 15.62 6.08 -9.48
N LYS A 58 14.62 6.53 -10.26
CA LYS A 58 14.81 7.57 -11.27
C LYS A 58 15.32 8.88 -10.65
N SER A 59 14.77 9.32 -9.51
CA SER A 59 15.27 10.52 -8.82
C SER A 59 16.70 10.39 -8.28
N ARG A 60 17.17 9.16 -8.04
CA ARG A 60 18.56 8.84 -7.64
C ARG A 60 19.51 8.71 -8.83
N GLY A 61 19.03 8.83 -10.06
CA GLY A 61 19.83 8.56 -11.26
C GLY A 61 20.23 7.09 -11.43
N THR A 62 19.50 6.16 -10.79
CA THR A 62 19.76 4.72 -10.90
C THR A 62 18.70 4.06 -11.79
N GLU A 63 19.11 3.39 -12.87
CA GLU A 63 18.22 2.58 -13.73
C GLU A 63 17.97 1.17 -13.15
N LEU A 64 17.73 1.10 -11.84
CA LEU A 64 17.36 -0.18 -11.22
C LEU A 64 15.91 -0.50 -11.56
N ALA A 65 15.68 -1.72 -12.05
CA ALA A 65 14.35 -2.26 -12.24
C ALA A 65 13.54 -2.16 -10.94
N ALA A 66 12.23 -1.95 -11.08
CA ALA A 66 11.33 -1.95 -9.93
C ALA A 66 11.43 -3.31 -9.23
N MET A 67 11.95 -3.32 -8.00
CA MET A 67 11.95 -4.51 -7.17
C MET A 67 10.51 -4.79 -6.73
N PRO A 68 10.07 -6.06 -6.67
CA PRO A 68 8.76 -6.40 -6.12
C PRO A 68 8.73 -5.97 -4.66
N GLY A 69 8.03 -4.87 -4.38
CA GLY A 69 7.75 -4.47 -3.01
C GLY A 69 6.52 -5.19 -2.49
N ASN A 70 6.51 -5.47 -1.19
CA ASN A 70 5.32 -6.03 -0.54
C ASN A 70 4.29 -4.91 -0.32
N GLY A 71 3.36 -4.78 -1.27
CA GLY A 71 2.31 -3.77 -1.25
C GLY A 71 1.33 -4.00 -0.10
N ILE A 72 1.01 -5.26 0.20
CA ILE A 72 0.13 -5.61 1.34
C ILE A 72 0.71 -5.09 2.66
N ASP A 73 2.03 -5.25 2.87
CA ASP A 73 2.73 -4.69 4.01
C ASP A 73 2.73 -3.16 3.98
N PHE A 74 2.97 -2.56 2.81
CA PHE A 74 3.04 -1.10 2.68
C PHE A 74 1.73 -0.42 3.07
N PHE A 75 0.61 -0.97 2.60
CA PHE A 75 -0.74 -0.54 2.94
C PHE A 75 -1.16 -0.91 4.37
N GLY A 76 -0.32 -1.62 5.13
CA GLY A 76 -0.61 -2.05 6.50
C GLY A 76 -1.61 -3.19 6.61
N LEU A 77 -2.05 -3.76 5.48
CA LEU A 77 -3.00 -4.86 5.42
C LEU A 77 -2.41 -6.19 5.91
N SER A 78 -1.09 -6.27 6.12
CA SER A 78 -0.48 -7.41 6.80
C SER A 78 -0.54 -7.35 8.31
N HIS A 79 -0.77 -6.16 8.88
CA HIS A 79 -0.77 -5.98 10.32
C HIS A 79 -1.89 -6.81 10.97
N PRO A 80 -1.59 -7.70 11.94
CA PRO A 80 -2.57 -8.62 12.51
C PRO A 80 -3.84 -7.93 13.03
N LEU A 81 -3.68 -6.80 13.73
CA LEU A 81 -4.82 -5.98 14.19
C LEU A 81 -5.67 -5.44 13.05
N VAL A 82 -5.05 -4.89 12.00
CA VAL A 82 -5.78 -4.33 10.84
C VAL A 82 -6.57 -5.44 10.13
N ARG A 83 -5.95 -6.61 9.92
CA ARG A 83 -6.64 -7.79 9.36
C ARG A 83 -7.83 -8.20 10.21
N ASN A 84 -7.64 -8.33 11.53
CA ASN A 84 -8.72 -8.72 12.44
C ASN A 84 -9.88 -7.71 12.46
N LEU A 85 -9.57 -6.42 12.41
CA LEU A 85 -10.57 -5.36 12.32
C LEU A 85 -11.36 -5.46 11.00
N ILE A 86 -10.69 -5.66 9.87
CA ILE A 86 -11.34 -5.85 8.56
C ILE A 86 -12.23 -7.10 8.56
N GLN A 87 -11.76 -8.22 9.15
CA GLN A 87 -12.55 -9.45 9.31
C GLN A 87 -13.82 -9.25 10.15
N SER A 88 -13.81 -8.26 11.03
CA SER A 88 -14.92 -7.93 11.92
C SER A 88 -15.94 -6.98 11.27
N CYS A 89 -15.65 -6.42 10.10
CA CYS A 89 -16.57 -5.51 9.41
C CYS A 89 -17.84 -6.21 8.89
N PRO A 90 -18.98 -5.50 8.85
CA PRO A 90 -20.18 -5.99 8.20
C PRO A 90 -19.91 -6.42 6.75
N GLY A 91 -20.44 -7.58 6.37
CA GLY A 91 -20.27 -8.11 5.01
C GLY A 91 -19.00 -8.94 4.79
N ALA A 92 -18.03 -8.96 5.72
CA ALA A 92 -16.82 -9.80 5.57
C ALA A 92 -17.14 -11.29 5.38
N LYS A 93 -18.19 -11.80 6.05
CA LYS A 93 -18.69 -13.18 5.89
C LYS A 93 -19.26 -13.50 4.51
N LYS A 94 -19.56 -12.49 3.68
CA LYS A 94 -20.05 -12.68 2.30
C LYS A 94 -18.90 -12.89 1.30
N CYS A 95 -17.65 -12.64 1.69
CA CYS A 95 -16.47 -12.84 0.85
C CYS A 95 -16.09 -14.33 0.80
N SER A 96 -16.73 -15.11 -0.07
CA SER A 96 -16.55 -16.56 -0.17
C SER A 96 -15.11 -17.01 -0.46
N GLY A 97 -14.32 -16.19 -1.16
CA GLY A 97 -12.91 -16.44 -1.44
C GLY A 97 -11.94 -16.04 -0.32
N TYR A 98 -12.42 -15.45 0.77
CA TYR A 98 -11.57 -14.95 1.85
C TYR A 98 -11.13 -16.09 2.79
N LYS A 99 -9.82 -16.20 3.03
CA LYS A 99 -9.25 -17.14 4.00
C LYS A 99 -9.22 -16.50 5.39
N TRP A 100 -10.05 -17.02 6.29
CA TRP A 100 -10.14 -16.56 7.67
C TRP A 100 -8.88 -16.89 8.45
N ILE A 101 -8.36 -15.89 9.17
CA ILE A 101 -7.18 -16.01 10.03
C ILE A 101 -7.63 -15.84 11.47
N LYS A 102 -7.06 -16.64 12.38
CA LYS A 102 -7.22 -16.44 13.83
C LYS A 102 -6.30 -15.32 14.28
N PHE A 103 -6.83 -14.36 15.01
CA PHE A 103 -6.03 -13.36 15.69
C PHE A 103 -5.46 -13.96 16.97
N GLU A 104 -4.14 -14.06 17.05
CA GLU A 104 -3.44 -14.51 18.25
C GLU A 104 -2.68 -13.32 18.84
N ILE A 105 -2.97 -13.00 20.10
CA ILE A 105 -2.18 -12.04 20.87
C ILE A 105 -1.09 -12.86 21.55
N ASN A 106 0.14 -12.79 21.05
CA ASN A 106 1.27 -13.26 21.84
C ASN A 106 1.38 -12.37 23.08
N LYS A 107 1.27 -13.01 24.25
CA LYS A 107 1.42 -12.38 25.56
C LYS A 107 2.87 -11.94 25.81
#